data_AF-A0A3R8SJE0-F1
#
_entry.id   AF-A0A3R8SJE0-F1
#
_cell.length_a   1.000
_cell.length_b   1.000
_cell.length_c   1.000
_cell.angle_alpha   90.00
_cell.angle_beta   90.00
_cell.angle_gamma   90.00
#
_symmetry.space_group_name_H-M   'P 1'
#
loop_
_entity.id
_entity.type
_entity.pdbx_description
1 polymer ?
#
loop_
_entity_poly.entity_id
_entity_poly.type
_entity_poly.pdbx_seq_one_letter_code
_entity_poly.pdbx_strand_id
1 'polypeptide(L)'
;VLFGGFAPAALERVGRFGDGFLGAALPPSFMSKLFRDAETAWQKHDRPGRPRLVAQANVALGPDSTVDRARHNLRDYYAFSGHVAYMEAGLLTTPRQIRETADAYFGIGADEVMLYCWASDADQIDRLADTLY
;
A
#
# COMPACT_ATOMS: atom_id res chain seq x y z
N VAL A 1 -1.75 16.43 -4.30
CA VAL A 1 -1.73 15.40 -5.36
C VAL A 1 -0.63 14.39 -5.07
N LEU A 2 -0.99 13.11 -4.96
CA LEU A 2 -0.03 12.01 -4.84
C LEU A 2 0.17 11.35 -6.20
N PHE A 3 1.41 10.99 -6.53
CA PHE A 3 1.73 10.24 -7.73
C PHE A 3 2.14 8.82 -7.36
N GLY A 4 1.61 7.83 -8.08
CA GLY A 4 2.07 6.44 -8.02
C GLY A 4 2.79 6.02 -9.29
N GLY A 5 3.52 4.91 -9.20
CA GLY A 5 4.18 4.27 -10.33
C GLY A 5 5.61 3.84 -10.03
N PHE A 6 6.13 2.94 -10.87
CA PHE A 6 7.45 2.34 -10.68
C PHE A 6 8.52 2.93 -11.61
N ALA A 7 8.10 3.56 -12.70
CA ALA A 7 9.02 4.10 -13.69
C ALA A 7 9.75 5.34 -13.14
N PRO A 8 11.03 5.56 -13.47
CA PRO A 8 11.77 6.76 -13.05
C PRO A 8 11.04 8.06 -13.41
N ALA A 9 10.37 8.12 -14.56
CA ALA A 9 9.58 9.28 -14.97
C ALA A 9 8.37 9.55 -14.06
N ALA A 10 7.79 8.52 -13.42
CA ALA A 10 6.71 8.70 -12.44
C ALA A 10 7.25 9.26 -11.12
N LEU A 11 8.39 8.75 -10.65
CA LEU A 11 9.06 9.22 -9.43
C LEU A 11 9.55 10.67 -9.59
N GLU A 12 10.09 11.02 -10.76
CA GLU A 12 10.49 12.39 -11.09
C GLU A 12 9.31 13.37 -11.02
N ARG A 13 8.08 12.94 -11.37
CA ARG A 13 6.88 13.79 -11.26
C ARG A 13 6.51 14.10 -9.81
N VAL A 14 6.86 13.23 -8.85
CA VAL A 14 6.66 13.51 -7.42
C VAL A 14 7.40 14.79 -7.04
N GLY A 15 8.69 14.89 -7.38
CA GLY A 15 9.50 16.07 -7.08
C GLY A 15 9.13 17.32 -7.88
N ARG A 16 8.72 17.16 -9.15
CA ARG A 16 8.38 18.31 -10.00
C ARG A 16 7.03 18.92 -9.69
N PHE A 17 6.02 18.09 -9.41
CA PHE A 17 4.62 18.51 -9.45
C PHE A 17 3.77 17.98 -8.29
N GLY A 18 4.29 17.04 -7.50
CA GLY A 18 3.52 16.33 -6.48
C GLY A 18 3.62 16.94 -5.09
N ASP A 19 2.76 16.44 -4.22
CA ASP A 19 2.87 16.60 -2.76
C ASP A 19 3.38 15.31 -2.09
N GLY A 20 3.53 14.23 -2.87
CA GLY A 20 3.96 12.95 -2.34
C GLY A 20 3.84 11.78 -3.31
N PHE A 21 4.20 10.60 -2.79
CA PHE A 21 4.21 9.34 -3.49
C PHE A 21 3.19 8.37 -2.88
N LEU A 22 2.41 7.70 -3.73
CA LEU A 22 1.52 6.60 -3.36
C LEU A 22 2.09 5.29 -3.92
N GLY A 23 2.50 4.42 -3.02
CA GLY A 23 2.99 3.09 -3.34
C GLY A 23 1.87 2.11 -3.71
N ALA A 24 2.26 1.03 -4.41
CA ALA A 24 1.43 -0.16 -4.57
C ALA A 24 1.74 -1.17 -3.46
N ALA A 25 0.90 -2.20 -3.27
CA ALA A 25 1.20 -3.30 -2.36
C ALA A 25 2.48 -4.04 -2.80
N LEU A 26 3.58 -3.78 -2.09
CA LEU A 26 4.90 -4.36 -2.32
C LEU A 26 5.51 -4.77 -0.97
N PRO A 27 6.48 -5.71 -0.95
CA PRO A 27 7.23 -5.94 0.27
C PRO A 27 7.90 -4.63 0.77
N PRO A 28 7.98 -4.38 2.10
CA PRO A 28 8.53 -3.14 2.64
C PRO A 28 9.94 -2.79 2.13
N SER A 29 10.78 -3.79 1.87
CA SER A 29 12.13 -3.58 1.31
C SER A 29 12.10 -2.93 -0.08
N PHE A 30 11.16 -3.33 -0.94
CA PHE A 30 10.99 -2.73 -2.27
C PHE A 30 10.35 -1.34 -2.18
N MET A 31 9.39 -1.17 -1.27
CA MET A 31 8.76 0.14 -1.03
C MET A 31 9.78 1.17 -0.52
N SER A 32 10.69 0.75 0.36
CA SER A 32 11.72 1.61 0.92
C SER A 32 12.57 2.24 -0.17
N LYS A 33 12.94 1.47 -1.20
CA LYS A 33 13.67 2.00 -2.37
C LYS A 33 12.86 3.08 -3.10
N LEU A 34 11.58 2.84 -3.37
CA LEU A 34 10.72 3.82 -4.06
C LEU A 34 10.54 5.11 -3.25
N PHE A 35 10.45 5.01 -1.92
CA PHE A 35 10.42 6.17 -1.03
C PHE A 35 11.70 6.99 -1.12
N ARG A 36 12.88 6.34 -1.07
CA ARG A 36 14.17 7.04 -1.24
C ARG A 36 14.29 7.68 -2.62
N ASP A 37 13.82 7.02 -3.67
CA ASP A 37 13.83 7.58 -5.03
C ASP A 37 12.90 8.82 -5.13
N ALA A 38 11.73 8.79 -4.49
CA ALA A 38 10.80 9.91 -4.45
C ALA A 38 11.37 11.12 -3.67
N GLU A 39 12.02 10.88 -2.54
CA GLU A 39 12.72 11.93 -1.77
C GLU A 39 13.91 12.50 -2.55
N THR A 40 14.66 11.66 -3.27
CA THR A 40 15.76 12.11 -4.12
C THR A 40 15.23 13.03 -5.23
N ALA A 41 14.11 12.66 -5.86
CA ALA A 41 13.44 13.52 -6.83
C ALA A 41 12.96 14.83 -6.20
N TRP A 42 12.45 14.80 -4.97
CA TRP A 42 12.03 15.99 -4.22
C TRP A 42 13.18 16.97 -3.98
N GLN A 43 14.31 16.46 -3.47
CA GLN A 43 15.51 17.25 -3.21
C GLN A 43 16.10 17.85 -4.49
N LYS A 44 16.14 17.06 -5.58
CA LYS A 44 16.64 17.49 -6.89
C LYS A 44 15.92 18.73 -7.45
N HIS A 45 14.64 18.93 -7.10
CA HIS A 45 13.84 20.08 -7.55
C HIS A 45 13.74 21.18 -6.48
N ASP A 46 14.63 21.17 -5.48
CA ASP A 46 14.73 22.17 -4.41
C ASP A 46 13.39 22.44 -3.71
N ARG A 47 12.55 21.40 -3.60
CA ARG A 47 11.24 21.50 -2.97
C ARG A 47 11.41 21.61 -1.45
N PRO A 48 10.74 22.56 -0.76
CA PRO A 48 10.81 22.66 0.69
C PRO A 48 10.19 21.42 1.36
N GLY A 49 10.68 21.08 2.55
CA GLY A 49 10.16 19.95 3.33
C GLY A 49 10.49 18.59 2.73
N ARG A 50 9.52 17.67 2.77
CA ARG A 50 9.66 16.30 2.26
C ARG A 50 8.36 15.85 1.56
N PRO A 51 8.42 14.92 0.59
CA PRO A 51 7.20 14.38 0.01
C PRO A 51 6.42 13.59 1.07
N ARG A 52 5.09 13.60 0.97
CA ARG A 52 4.26 12.66 1.73
C ARG A 52 4.46 11.24 1.18
N LEU A 53 4.79 10.29 2.03
CA LEU A 53 5.05 8.90 1.63
C LEU A 53 3.89 8.01 2.08
N VAL A 54 3.09 7.50 1.14
CA VAL A 54 1.93 6.65 1.44
C VAL A 54 2.21 5.23 0.94
N ALA A 55 2.20 4.26 1.86
CA ALA A 55 2.25 2.84 1.53
C ALA A 55 0.84 2.29 1.29
N GLN A 56 0.75 1.11 0.67
CA GLN A 56 -0.53 0.44 0.42
C GLN A 56 -0.43 -1.04 0.85
N ALA A 57 -1.48 -1.54 1.50
CA ALA A 57 -1.62 -2.95 1.84
C ALA A 57 -3.00 -3.47 1.42
N ASN A 58 -3.07 -4.69 0.92
CA ASN A 58 -4.32 -5.36 0.59
C ASN A 58 -4.79 -6.14 1.81
N VAL A 59 -6.03 -5.92 2.24
CA VAL A 59 -6.58 -6.52 3.46
C VAL A 59 -7.95 -7.14 3.23
N ALA A 60 -8.26 -8.14 4.05
CA ALA A 60 -9.61 -8.64 4.26
C ALA A 60 -9.75 -9.17 5.69
N LEU A 61 -10.49 -8.49 6.56
CA LEU A 61 -10.55 -8.81 7.98
C LEU A 61 -11.98 -9.01 8.48
N GLY A 62 -12.36 -10.25 8.79
CA GLY A 62 -13.71 -10.56 9.23
C GLY A 62 -13.98 -12.05 9.27
N PRO A 63 -15.26 -12.46 9.24
CA PRO A 63 -15.64 -13.86 9.08
C PRO A 63 -15.05 -14.49 7.82
N ASP A 64 -15.03 -15.83 7.75
CA ASP A 64 -14.51 -16.57 6.59
C ASP A 64 -15.16 -16.13 5.27
N SER A 65 -16.45 -15.80 5.29
CA SER A 65 -17.17 -15.28 4.11
C SER A 65 -16.58 -13.99 3.55
N THR A 66 -16.09 -13.08 4.41
CA THR A 66 -15.44 -11.82 4.02
C THR A 66 -14.08 -12.11 3.38
N VAL A 67 -13.30 -13.00 3.99
CA VAL A 67 -11.97 -13.37 3.49
C VAL A 67 -12.08 -14.13 2.16
N ASP A 68 -13.03 -15.06 2.03
CA ASP A 68 -13.24 -15.83 0.81
C ASP A 68 -13.76 -14.95 -0.33
N ARG A 69 -14.65 -13.99 -0.03
CA ARG A 69 -15.08 -12.98 -1.02
C ARG A 69 -13.88 -12.16 -1.51
N ALA A 70 -13.00 -11.72 -0.61
CA ALA A 70 -11.82 -10.96 -0.98
C ALA A 70 -10.86 -11.75 -1.88
N ARG A 71 -10.59 -13.02 -1.53
CA ARG A 71 -9.77 -13.91 -2.38
C ARG A 71 -10.38 -14.09 -3.76
N HIS A 72 -11.69 -14.33 -3.84
CA HIS A 72 -12.38 -14.45 -5.11
C HIS A 72 -12.29 -13.17 -5.96
N ASN A 73 -12.58 -12.00 -5.38
CA ASN A 73 -12.49 -10.72 -6.08
C ASN A 73 -11.07 -10.44 -6.59
N LEU A 74 -10.06 -10.75 -5.78
CA LEU A 74 -8.66 -10.58 -6.14
C LEU A 74 -8.24 -11.53 -7.26
N ARG A 75 -8.63 -12.81 -7.19
CA ARG A 75 -8.39 -13.79 -8.26
C ARG A 75 -8.99 -13.33 -9.58
N ASP A 76 -10.24 -12.90 -9.58
CA ASP A 76 -10.95 -12.48 -10.78
C ASP A 76 -10.32 -11.21 -11.37
N TYR A 77 -10.00 -10.23 -10.53
CA TYR A 77 -9.35 -8.99 -10.96
C TYR A 77 -7.97 -9.25 -11.57
N TYR A 78 -7.18 -10.14 -10.99
CA TYR A 78 -5.82 -10.45 -11.45
C TYR A 78 -5.72 -11.63 -12.42
N ALA A 79 -6.84 -12.22 -12.85
CA ALA A 79 -6.85 -13.41 -13.71
C ALA A 79 -6.04 -13.23 -15.01
N PHE A 80 -6.02 -12.00 -15.53
CA PHE A 80 -5.28 -11.66 -16.76
C PHE A 80 -3.76 -11.56 -16.59
N SER A 81 -3.26 -11.47 -15.35
CA SER A 81 -1.89 -11.02 -15.07
C SER A 81 -0.86 -12.13 -14.94
N GLY A 82 -1.30 -13.39 -14.76
CA GLY A 82 -0.39 -14.49 -14.38
C GLY A 82 0.17 -14.39 -12.95
N HIS A 83 -0.23 -13.37 -12.18
CA HIS A 83 0.28 -13.09 -10.84
C HIS A 83 -0.73 -13.38 -9.72
N VAL A 84 -1.81 -14.10 -10.01
CA VAL A 84 -2.89 -14.39 -9.03
C VAL A 84 -2.34 -14.94 -7.71
N ALA A 85 -1.49 -15.98 -7.77
CA ALA A 85 -0.94 -16.60 -6.56
C ALA A 85 -0.10 -15.61 -5.72
N TYR A 86 0.64 -14.70 -6.38
CA TYR A 86 1.41 -13.67 -5.70
C TYR A 86 0.49 -12.66 -5.01
N MET A 87 -0.56 -12.21 -5.71
CA MET A 87 -1.52 -11.25 -5.16
C MET A 87 -2.30 -11.85 -3.98
N GLU A 88 -2.67 -13.14 -4.06
CA GLU A 88 -3.36 -13.83 -2.96
C GLU A 88 -2.45 -14.00 -1.74
N ALA A 89 -1.18 -14.34 -1.95
CA ALA A 89 -0.20 -14.44 -0.87
C ALA A 89 0.04 -13.08 -0.18
N GLY A 90 -0.15 -11.97 -0.89
CA GLY A 90 -0.05 -10.61 -0.37
C GLY A 90 -1.31 -10.08 0.32
N LEU A 91 -2.41 -10.84 0.37
CA LEU A 91 -3.64 -10.44 1.07
C LEU A 91 -3.49 -10.70 2.57
N LEU A 92 -3.54 -9.65 3.38
CA LEU A 92 -3.46 -9.74 4.84
C LEU A 92 -4.83 -10.03 5.42
N THR A 93 -4.97 -11.13 6.17
CA THR A 93 -6.28 -11.62 6.62
C THR A 93 -6.41 -11.78 8.13
N THR A 94 -5.41 -11.32 8.89
CA THR A 94 -5.41 -11.43 10.35
C THR A 94 -4.97 -10.11 10.99
N PRO A 95 -5.44 -9.79 12.22
CA PRO A 95 -5.04 -8.58 12.92
C PRO A 95 -3.52 -8.45 13.07
N ARG A 96 -2.86 -9.57 13.40
CA ARG A 96 -1.40 -9.62 13.57
C ARG A 96 -0.65 -9.25 12.28
N GLN A 97 -1.03 -9.87 11.14
CA GLN A 97 -0.39 -9.57 9.85
C GLN A 97 -0.56 -8.09 9.46
N ILE A 98 -1.75 -7.52 9.72
CA ILE A 98 -2.06 -6.13 9.39
C ILE A 98 -1.21 -5.18 10.24
N ARG A 99 -1.15 -5.40 11.56
CA ARG A 99 -0.32 -4.59 12.47
C ARG A 99 1.17 -4.69 12.13
N GLU A 100 1.70 -5.90 11.97
CA GLU A 100 3.12 -6.11 11.62
C GLU A 100 3.48 -5.45 10.29
N THR A 101 2.59 -5.52 9.29
CA THR A 101 2.84 -4.87 7.99
C THR A 101 2.77 -3.35 8.08
N ALA A 102 1.81 -2.80 8.85
CA ALA A 102 1.72 -1.37 9.08
C ALA A 102 2.97 -0.85 9.79
N ASP A 103 3.39 -1.50 10.87
CA ASP A 103 4.61 -1.16 11.62
C ASP A 103 5.85 -1.24 10.71
N ALA A 104 5.95 -2.24 9.85
CA ALA A 104 7.05 -2.37 8.89
C ALA A 104 7.07 -1.21 7.88
N TYR A 105 5.91 -0.75 7.40
CA TYR A 105 5.83 0.41 6.50
C TYR A 105 6.15 1.72 7.22
N PHE A 106 5.67 1.92 8.44
CA PHE A 106 6.07 3.08 9.24
C PHE A 106 7.57 3.05 9.54
N GLY A 107 8.15 1.88 9.80
CA GLY A 107 9.58 1.70 10.03
C GLY A 107 10.48 2.08 8.85
N ILE A 108 9.96 2.12 7.61
CA ILE A 108 10.68 2.60 6.42
C ILE A 108 10.35 4.06 6.05
N GLY A 109 9.60 4.75 6.91
CA GLY A 109 9.28 6.18 6.76
C GLY A 109 7.99 6.48 6.02
N ALA A 110 7.04 5.53 5.94
CA ALA A 110 5.68 5.88 5.51
C ALA A 110 5.06 6.90 6.48
N ASP A 111 4.36 7.89 5.95
CA ASP A 111 3.51 8.80 6.71
C ASP A 111 2.11 8.22 6.92
N GLU A 112 1.70 7.33 6.03
CA GLU A 112 0.38 6.70 6.03
C GLU A 112 0.46 5.32 5.38
N VAL A 113 -0.36 4.38 5.87
CA VAL A 113 -0.56 3.07 5.26
C VAL A 113 -2.02 2.96 4.85
N MET A 114 -2.27 2.95 3.54
CA MET A 114 -3.59 2.84 2.97
C MET A 114 -4.02 1.37 2.85
N LEU A 115 -5.10 1.01 3.53
CA LEU A 115 -5.62 -0.36 3.57
C LEU A 115 -6.72 -0.55 2.52
N TYR A 116 -6.42 -1.31 1.47
CA TYR A 116 -7.39 -1.63 0.41
C TYR A 116 -8.16 -2.88 0.81
N CYS A 117 -9.43 -2.70 1.13
CA CYS A 117 -10.36 -3.80 1.42
C CYS A 117 -10.78 -4.48 0.12
N TRP A 118 -10.57 -5.79 0.02
CA TRP A 118 -10.93 -6.58 -1.17
C TRP A 118 -12.32 -7.23 -1.10
N ALA A 119 -13.06 -7.01 -0.01
CA ALA A 119 -14.46 -7.37 0.14
C ALA A 119 -15.33 -6.14 0.47
N SER A 120 -16.61 -6.21 0.16
CA SER A 120 -17.60 -5.13 0.37
C SER A 120 -18.17 -5.08 1.80
N ASP A 121 -17.63 -5.88 2.72
CA ASP A 121 -18.04 -5.90 4.13
C ASP A 121 -17.57 -4.61 4.82
N ALA A 122 -18.50 -3.75 5.21
CA ALA A 122 -18.19 -2.46 5.81
C ALA A 122 -17.70 -2.59 7.26
N ASP A 123 -18.06 -3.66 7.97
CA ASP A 123 -17.64 -3.91 9.35
C ASP A 123 -16.12 -4.15 9.44
N GLN A 124 -15.45 -4.39 8.30
CA GLN A 124 -14.00 -4.42 8.22
C GLN A 124 -13.37 -3.13 8.76
N ILE A 125 -14.01 -1.97 8.55
CA ILE A 125 -13.46 -0.67 8.97
C ILE A 125 -13.33 -0.61 10.49
N ASP A 126 -14.37 -1.00 11.23
CA ASP A 126 -14.35 -1.02 12.69
C ASP A 126 -13.34 -2.05 13.21
N ARG A 127 -13.29 -3.25 12.61
CA ARG A 127 -12.30 -4.29 12.97
C ARG A 127 -10.86 -3.86 12.71
N LEU A 128 -10.62 -3.11 11.64
CA LEU A 128 -9.31 -2.54 11.32
C LEU A 128 -8.93 -1.44 12.31
N ALA A 129 -9.90 -0.62 12.73
CA ALA A 129 -9.68 0.39 13.76
C ALA A 129 -9.27 -0.27 15.10
N ASP A 130 -10.03 -1.25 15.58
CA ASP A 130 -9.71 -2.04 16.79
C ASP A 130 -8.36 -2.78 16.68
N THR A 131 -7.98 -3.14 15.46
CA THR A 131 -6.71 -3.82 15.19
C THR A 131 -5.51 -2.88 15.26
N LEU A 132 -5.68 -1.58 15.04
CA LEU A 132 -4.58 -0.63 14.88
C LEU A 132 -4.48 0.41 16.01
N TYR A 133 -5.59 0.73 16.66
CA TYR A 133 -5.71 1.76 17.71
C TYR A 133 -6.21 1.18 19.03
#